data_AF-A0A357F7V2-F1
#
_entry.id   AF-A0A357F7V2-F1
#
_cell.length_a   1.000
_cell.length_b   1.000
_cell.length_c   1.000
_cell.angle_alpha   90.00
_cell.angle_beta   90.00
_cell.angle_gamma   90.00
#
_symmetry.space_group_name_H-M   'P 1'
#
loop_
_entity.id
_entity.type
_entity.pdbx_description
1 polymer ?
#
loop_
_entity_poly.entity_id
_entity_poly.type
_entity_poly.pdbx_seq_one_letter_code
_entity_poly.pdbx_strand_id
1 'polypeptide(L)'
;AANLGFSIANDGNIIRAVTPPFTEERRKDYVKQIKKIGEDTKIAVRNVRRDGNDNLKQMEKDKLISQDEEKVAQEHVQKVTDQHTNMVDELVAAKEKELMTL
;
A
#
# COMPACT_ATOMS: atom_id res chain seq x y z
N ALA A 1 8.90 16.46 21.28
CA ALA A 1 7.62 17.17 21.25
C ALA A 1 6.83 16.65 20.06
N ALA A 2 5.56 16.27 20.24
CA ALA A 2 4.77 15.68 19.17
C ALA A 2 4.51 16.75 18.10
N ASN A 3 5.12 16.59 16.91
CA ASN A 3 5.01 17.45 15.73
C ASN A 3 3.62 17.38 15.07
N LEU A 4 2.57 17.31 15.89
CA LEU A 4 1.22 17.01 15.44
C LEU A 4 0.32 18.25 15.33
N GLY A 5 0.78 19.44 15.76
CA GLY A 5 0.06 20.70 15.54
C GLY A 5 -1.33 20.76 16.19
N PHE A 6 -1.61 19.89 17.17
CA PHE A 6 -2.89 19.85 17.88
C PHE A 6 -2.84 20.76 19.11
N SER A 7 -3.92 21.52 19.32
CA SER A 7 -4.18 22.16 20.60
C SER A 7 -4.86 21.15 21.52
N ILE A 8 -4.23 20.85 22.65
CA ILE A 8 -4.76 19.91 23.65
C ILE A 8 -5.47 20.70 24.75
N ALA A 9 -6.77 20.46 24.91
CA ALA A 9 -7.57 20.96 26.03
C ALA A 9 -7.90 19.79 26.96
N ASN A 10 -7.62 19.94 28.26
CA ASN A 10 -7.88 18.92 29.27
C ASN A 10 -8.89 19.47 30.29
N ASP A 11 -10.09 18.89 30.32
CA ASP A 11 -11.16 19.28 31.25
C ASP A 11 -11.20 18.40 32.52
N GLY A 12 -10.07 17.78 32.89
CA GLY A 12 -9.91 16.96 34.10
C GLY A 12 -10.43 15.52 33.98
N ASN A 13 -11.44 15.28 33.13
CA ASN A 13 -11.95 13.93 32.83
C ASN A 13 -11.74 13.49 31.36
N ILE A 14 -11.54 14.43 30.44
CA ILE A 14 -11.36 14.16 29.00
C ILE A 14 -10.29 15.09 28.44
N ILE A 15 -9.42 14.52 27.61
CA ILE A 15 -8.44 15.25 26.80
C ILE A 15 -9.01 15.41 25.39
N ARG A 16 -9.27 16.65 24.97
CA ARG A 16 -9.71 17.01 23.61
C ARG A 16 -8.52 17.53 22.82
N ALA A 17 -8.25 16.93 21.67
CA ALA A 17 -7.30 17.46 20.70
C ALA A 17 -8.08 18.13 19.56
N VAL A 18 -7.92 19.45 19.40
CA VAL A 18 -8.54 20.19 18.30
C VAL A 18 -7.51 20.34 17.18
N THR A 19 -7.86 19.82 16.01
CA THR A 19 -7.05 19.94 14.79
C THR A 19 -7.54 21.11 13.95
N PRO A 20 -6.69 22.09 13.61
CA PRO A 20 -7.04 23.05 12.57
C PRO A 20 -7.20 22.35 11.22
N PRO A 21 -8.10 22.83 10.32
CA PRO A 21 -8.23 22.26 9.00
C PRO A 21 -6.89 22.37 8.25
N PHE A 22 -6.55 21.33 7.48
CA PHE A 22 -5.33 21.37 6.66
C PHE A 22 -5.43 22.48 5.62
N THR A 23 -4.35 23.26 5.46
CA THR A 23 -4.19 24.18 4.32
C THR A 23 -4.16 23.38 3.01
N GLU A 24 -4.52 24.03 1.90
CA GLU A 24 -4.48 23.40 0.58
C GLU A 24 -3.07 22.90 0.22
N GLU A 25 -2.03 23.65 0.62
CA GLU A 25 -0.63 23.27 0.45
C GLU A 25 -0.28 21.97 1.19
N ARG A 26 -0.69 21.85 2.47
CA ARG A 26 -0.51 20.63 3.26
C ARG A 26 -1.24 19.43 2.65
N ARG A 27 -2.44 19.62 2.11
CA ARG A 27 -3.20 18.55 1.44
C ARG A 27 -2.48 18.07 0.19
N LYS A 28 -1.96 18.99 -0.64
CA LYS A 28 -1.15 18.64 -1.82
C LYS A 28 0.10 17.86 -1.47
N ASP A 29 0.78 18.20 -0.37
CA ASP A 29 1.96 17.46 0.09
C ASP A 29 1.61 16.06 0.59
N TYR A 30 0.50 15.89 1.29
CA TYR A 30 0.04 14.55 1.68
C TYR A 30 -0.37 13.70 0.48
N VAL A 31 -1.00 14.28 -0.55
CA VAL A 31 -1.31 13.57 -1.79
C VAL A 31 -0.04 13.06 -2.47
N LYS A 32 1.02 13.88 -2.54
CA LYS A 32 2.33 13.43 -3.07
C LYS A 32 2.91 12.27 -2.25
N GLN A 33 2.83 12.35 -0.93
CA GLN A 33 3.31 11.28 -0.05
C GLN A 33 2.54 9.97 -0.26
N ILE A 34 1.21 10.03 -0.37
CA ILE A 34 0.39 8.84 -0.62
C ILE A 34 0.72 8.21 -1.96
N LYS A 35 0.88 9.01 -3.02
CA LYS A 35 1.30 8.50 -4.33
C LYS A 35 2.64 7.78 -4.27
N LYS A 36 3.61 8.36 -3.55
CA LYS A 36 4.91 7.72 -3.34
C LYS A 36 4.77 6.38 -2.61
N ILE A 37 4.01 6.35 -1.51
CA ILE A 37 3.75 5.10 -0.75
C ILE A 37 3.08 4.05 -1.64
N GLY A 38 2.13 4.45 -2.48
CA GLY A 38 1.49 3.59 -3.46
C GLY A 38 2.48 2.96 -4.44
N GLU A 39 3.36 3.76 -5.04
CA GLU A 39 4.39 3.26 -5.95
C GLU A 39 5.39 2.32 -5.25
N ASP A 40 5.89 2.70 -4.08
CA ASP A 40 6.80 1.86 -3.28
C ASP A 40 6.15 0.51 -2.93
N THR A 41 4.86 0.52 -2.61
CA THR A 41 4.08 -0.71 -2.33
C THR A 41 3.94 -1.57 -3.58
N LYS A 42 3.63 -0.99 -4.74
CA LYS A 42 3.55 -1.73 -6.02
C LYS A 42 4.89 -2.33 -6.41
N ILE A 43 6.00 -1.65 -6.13
CA ILE A 43 7.36 -2.20 -6.33
C ILE A 43 7.57 -3.42 -5.43
N ALA A 44 7.20 -3.33 -4.15
CA ALA A 44 7.31 -4.46 -3.22
C ALA A 44 6.49 -5.68 -3.68
N VAL A 45 5.25 -5.47 -4.14
CA VAL A 45 4.40 -6.54 -4.70
C VAL A 45 5.08 -7.22 -5.90
N ARG A 46 5.68 -6.44 -6.81
CA ARG A 46 6.40 -7.00 -7.98
C ARG A 46 7.66 -7.77 -7.60
N ASN A 47 8.36 -7.36 -6.55
CA ASN A 47 9.52 -8.08 -6.02
C ASN A 47 9.09 -9.45 -5.45
N VAL A 48 8.03 -9.49 -4.63
CA VAL A 48 7.49 -10.76 -4.09
C VAL A 48 7.05 -11.70 -5.21
N ARG A 49 6.43 -11.17 -6.28
CA ARG A 49 6.08 -11.96 -7.47
C ARG A 49 7.32 -12.61 -8.11
N ARG A 50 8.41 -11.85 -8.23
CA ARG A 50 9.68 -12.36 -8.77
C ARG A 50 10.23 -13.48 -7.90
N ASP A 51 10.29 -13.27 -6.59
CA ASP A 51 10.78 -14.28 -5.64
C ASP A 51 9.92 -15.54 -5.68
N GLY A 52 8.59 -15.39 -5.76
CA GLY A 52 7.66 -16.51 -5.93
C GLY A 52 7.90 -17.30 -7.22
N ASN A 53 8.10 -16.61 -8.35
CA ASN A 53 8.39 -17.25 -9.63
C ASN A 53 9.75 -17.96 -9.65
N ASP A 54 10.77 -17.37 -9.02
CA ASP A 54 12.09 -17.98 -8.93
C ASP A 54 12.06 -19.23 -8.04
N ASN A 55 11.26 -19.24 -6.97
CA ASN A 55 11.00 -20.43 -6.17
C ASN A 55 10.28 -21.54 -6.97
N LEU A 56 9.26 -21.19 -7.75
CA LEU A 56 8.55 -22.17 -8.60
C LEU A 56 9.49 -22.85 -9.60
N LYS A 57 10.36 -22.06 -10.25
CA LYS A 57 11.39 -22.60 -11.16
C LYS A 57 12.38 -23.51 -10.44
N GLN A 58 12.73 -23.20 -9.19
CA GLN A 58 13.61 -24.06 -8.41
C GLN A 58 12.93 -25.38 -8.04
N MET A 59 11.65 -25.34 -7.64
CA MET A 59 10.87 -26.54 -7.34
C MET A 59 10.69 -27.46 -8.56
N GLU A 60 10.55 -26.89 -9.76
CA GLU A 60 10.50 -27.65 -11.02
C GLU A 60 11.84 -28.36 -11.29
N LYS A 61 12.97 -27.64 -11.15
CA LYS A 61 14.32 -28.23 -11.29
C LYS A 61 14.58 -29.36 -10.29
N ASP A 62 14.09 -29.18 -9.06
CA ASP A 62 14.20 -30.17 -7.99
C ASP A 62 13.18 -31.32 -8.16
N LYS A 63 12.37 -31.30 -9.23
CA LYS A 63 11.32 -32.26 -9.58
C LYS A 63 10.27 -32.44 -8.48
N LEU A 64 10.07 -31.41 -7.66
CA LEU A 64 9.00 -31.36 -6.66
C LEU A 64 7.64 -31.06 -7.29
N ILE A 65 7.64 -30.36 -8.43
CA ILE A 65 6.47 -30.06 -9.24
C ILE A 65 6.78 -30.36 -10.72
N SER A 66 5.74 -30.63 -11.49
CA SER A 66 5.80 -30.76 -12.94
C SER A 66 5.80 -29.40 -13.65
N GLN A 67 6.19 -29.39 -14.94
CA GLN A 67 6.15 -28.19 -15.77
C GLN A 67 4.73 -27.61 -15.94
N ASP A 68 3.71 -28.48 -15.95
CA ASP A 68 2.32 -28.03 -16.06
C ASP A 68 1.84 -27.39 -14.74
N GLU A 69 2.23 -27.95 -13.59
CA GLU A 69 1.97 -27.36 -12.28
C GLU A 69 2.69 -26.01 -12.10
N GLU A 70 3.94 -25.89 -12.57
CA GLU A 70 4.69 -24.63 -12.56
C GLU A 70 3.93 -23.52 -13.31
N LYS A 71 3.42 -23.82 -14.52
CA LYS A 71 2.66 -22.85 -15.32
C LYS A 71 1.39 -22.40 -14.61
N VAL A 72 0.62 -23.35 -14.08
CA VAL A 72 -0.63 -23.04 -13.34
C VAL A 72 -0.32 -22.19 -12.10
N ALA A 73 0.74 -22.51 -11.38
CA ALA A 73 1.16 -21.74 -10.21
C ALA A 73 1.61 -20.31 -10.59
N GLN A 74 2.35 -20.14 -11.70
CA GLN A 74 2.75 -18.83 -12.21
C GLN A 74 1.54 -17.97 -12.61
N GLU A 75 0.53 -18.55 -13.25
CA GLU A 75 -0.72 -17.84 -13.56
C GLU A 75 -1.44 -17.39 -12.28
N HIS A 76 -1.47 -18.23 -11.26
CA HIS A 76 -2.07 -17.88 -9.97
C HIS A 76 -1.30 -16.75 -9.29
N VAL A 77 0.04 -16.82 -9.25
CA VAL A 77 0.91 -15.76 -8.75
C VAL A 77 0.65 -14.43 -9.48
N GLN A 78 0.49 -14.48 -10.81
CA GLN A 78 0.17 -13.30 -11.61
C GLN A 78 -1.19 -12.71 -11.23
N LYS A 79 -2.25 -13.52 -11.16
CA LYS A 79 -3.59 -13.07 -10.74
C LYS A 79 -3.59 -12.40 -9.37
N VAL A 80 -2.89 -12.99 -8.39
CA VAL A 80 -2.78 -12.43 -7.04
C VAL A 80 -2.02 -11.11 -7.06
N THR A 81 -0.95 -11.00 -7.86
CA THR A 81 -0.18 -9.76 -8.03
C THR A 81 -1.05 -8.65 -8.60
N ASP A 82 -1.81 -8.95 -9.65
CA ASP A 82 -2.67 -7.96 -10.31
C ASP A 82 -3.79 -7.49 -9.37
N GLN A 83 -4.40 -8.41 -8.62
CA GLN A 83 -5.41 -8.08 -7.60
C GLN A 83 -4.86 -7.09 -6.56
N HIS A 84 -3.67 -7.35 -6.00
CA HIS A 84 -3.08 -6.48 -4.99
C HIS A 84 -2.61 -5.15 -5.57
N THR A 85 -2.13 -5.14 -6.81
CA THR A 85 -1.75 -3.89 -7.50
C THR A 85 -2.97 -2.99 -7.69
N ASN A 86 -4.09 -3.55 -8.14
CA ASN A 86 -5.36 -2.82 -8.28
C ASN A 86 -5.88 -2.30 -6.94
N MET A 87 -5.82 -3.12 -5.89
CA MET A 87 -6.22 -2.71 -4.54
C MET A 87 -5.38 -1.52 -4.03
N VAL A 88 -4.07 -1.50 -4.31
CA VAL A 88 -3.21 -0.35 -3.96
C VAL A 88 -3.65 0.91 -4.70
N ASP A 89 -3.93 0.81 -6.00
CA ASP A 89 -4.39 1.96 -6.80
C ASP A 89 -5.75 2.49 -6.32
N GLU A 90 -6.68 1.62 -5.96
CA GLU A 90 -7.98 1.99 -5.38
C GLU A 90 -7.83 2.72 -4.04
N LEU A 91 -6.98 2.21 -3.15
CA LEU A 91 -6.73 2.82 -1.84
C LEU A 91 -6.06 4.20 -1.96
N VAL A 92 -5.09 4.34 -2.88
CA VAL A 92 -4.42 5.60 -3.18
C VAL A 92 -5.44 6.62 -3.69
N ALA A 93 -6.29 6.23 -4.65
CA ALA A 93 -7.31 7.11 -5.21
C ALA A 93 -8.37 7.52 -4.16
N ALA A 94 -8.82 6.58 -3.33
CA ALA A 94 -9.76 6.86 -2.25
C ALA A 94 -9.18 7.87 -1.23
N LYS A 95 -7.92 7.68 -0.82
CA LYS A 95 -7.25 8.56 0.14
C LYS A 95 -6.93 9.93 -0.46
N GLU A 96 -6.54 10.00 -1.73
CA GLU A 96 -6.37 11.26 -2.45
C GLU A 96 -7.67 12.06 -2.49
N LYS A 97 -8.80 11.41 -2.82
CA LYS A 97 -10.12 12.04 -2.83
C LYS A 97 -10.50 12.57 -1.44
N GLU A 98 -10.35 11.76 -0.39
CA GLU A 98 -10.65 12.15 0.99
C GLU A 98 -9.87 13.41 1.42
N LEU A 99 -8.57 13.47 1.11
CA LEU A 99 -7.74 14.63 1.44
C LEU A 99 -8.13 15.91 0.70
N MET A 100 -8.80 15.81 -0.44
CA MET A 100 -9.18 16.96 -1.27
C MET A 100 -10.64 17.39 -1.11
N THR A 101 -11.48 16.60 -0.44
CA THR A 101 -12.92 16.89 -0.27
C THR A 101 -13.36 17.30 1.14
N LEU A 102 -12.50 17.17 2.15
CA LEU A 102 -12.68 17.79 3.48
C LEU A 102 -12.46 19.31 3.45
#